data_AF-A0A7C5JR10-F1
#
_entry.id   AF-A0A7C5JR10-F1
#
_cell.length_a   1.000
_cell.length_b   1.000
_cell.length_c   1.000
_cell.angle_alpha   90.00
_cell.angle_beta   90.00
_cell.angle_gamma   90.00
#
_symmetry.space_group_name_H-M   'P 1'
#
loop_
_entity.id
_entity.type
_entity.pdbx_description
1 polymer ?
#
loop_
_entity_poly.entity_id
_entity_poly.type
_entity_poly.pdbx_seq_one_letter_code
_entity_poly.pdbx_strand_id
1 'polypeptide(L)' 'MAEINAELVKQLRQMTGAGIMDCKKALKETNGDLEAAAEYLRKAG' A
#
# COMPACT_ATOMS: atom_id res chain seq x y z
N MET A 1 -0.53 -16.60 4.22
CA MET A 1 -0.95 -15.24 3.81
C MET A 1 0.31 -14.42 3.74
N ALA A 2 0.62 -13.74 2.64
CA ALA A 2 1.77 -12.84 2.61
C ALA A 2 1.52 -11.77 3.68
N GLU A 3 2.23 -11.86 4.81
CA GLU A 3 2.02 -10.97 5.95
C GLU A 3 2.41 -9.57 5.52
N ILE A 4 1.41 -8.71 5.32
CA ILE A 4 1.66 -7.31 5.00
C ILE A 4 2.38 -6.69 6.17
N ASN A 5 3.67 -6.53 5.97
CA ASN A 5 4.61 -5.96 6.91
C ASN A 5 4.22 -4.50 7.21
N ALA A 6 4.26 -4.10 8.48
CA ALA A 6 4.08 -2.70 8.88
C ALA A 6 5.09 -1.76 8.20
N GLU A 7 6.28 -2.25 7.86
CA GLU A 7 7.32 -1.57 7.11
C GLU A 7 6.91 -1.36 5.63
N LEU A 8 6.27 -2.33 4.98
CA LEU A 8 5.71 -2.15 3.62
C LEU A 8 4.63 -1.06 3.61
N VAL A 9 3.73 -1.09 4.60
CA VAL A 9 2.71 -0.05 4.78
C VAL A 9 3.36 1.32 4.99
N LYS A 10 4.44 1.36 5.78
CA LYS A 10 5.17 2.60 6.06
C LYS A 10 5.91 3.13 4.83
N GLN A 11 6.54 2.26 4.04
CA GLN A 11 7.20 2.60 2.79
C GLN A 11 6.17 3.13 1.77
N LEU A 12 5.07 2.41 1.56
CA LEU A 12 4.02 2.83 0.65
C LEU A 12 3.42 4.18 1.06
N ARG A 13 3.20 4.40 2.36
CA ARG A 13 2.75 5.67 2.90
C ARG A 13 3.74 6.80 2.64
N GLN A 14 5.05 6.55 2.77
CA GLN A 14 6.07 7.56 2.48
C GLN A 14 6.12 7.90 0.99
N MET A 15 5.91 6.92 0.11
CA MET A 15 5.92 7.13 -1.34
C MET A 15 4.66 7.85 -1.84
N THR A 16 3.50 7.53 -1.29
CA THR A 16 2.19 8.00 -1.81
C THR A 16 1.57 9.12 -0.99
N GLY A 17 1.95 9.27 0.29
CA GLY A 17 1.30 10.18 1.23
C GLY A 17 -0.07 9.71 1.72
N ALA A 18 -0.56 8.55 1.30
CA ALA A 18 -1.89 8.06 1.64
C ALA A 18 -2.03 7.62 3.11
N GLY A 19 -3.28 7.49 3.57
CA GLY A 19 -3.59 7.01 4.92
C GLY A 19 -3.06 5.59 5.17
N ILE A 20 -2.74 5.26 6.43
CA ILE A 20 -2.22 3.93 6.82
C ILE A 20 -3.21 2.81 6.44
N MET A 21 -4.52 3.06 6.59
CA MET A 21 -5.57 2.10 6.24
C MET A 21 -5.65 1.88 4.72
N ASP A 22 -5.55 2.95 3.93
CA ASP A 22 -5.56 2.86 2.47
C ASP A 22 -4.32 2.12 1.98
N CYS A 23 -3.14 2.43 2.54
CA CYS A 23 -1.90 1.72 2.23
C CYS A 23 -1.99 0.23 2.57
N LYS A 24 -2.56 -0.12 3.73
CA LYS A 24 -2.79 -1.53 4.09
C LYS A 24 -3.74 -2.22 3.11
N LYS A 25 -4.82 -1.55 2.72
CA LYS A 25 -5.80 -2.11 1.79
C LYS A 25 -5.19 -2.29 0.41
N ALA A 26 -4.50 -1.29 -0.11
CA ALA A 26 -3.81 -1.34 -1.38
C ALA A 26 -2.77 -2.47 -1.43
N LEU A 27 -1.94 -2.60 -0.40
CA LEU A 27 -1.01 -3.73 -0.28
C LEU A 27 -1.72 -5.08 -0.20
N LYS A 28 -2.93 -5.13 0.38
CA LYS A 28 -3.72 -6.36 0.46
C LYS A 28 -4.29 -6.78 -0.89
N GLU A 29 -4.79 -5.83 -1.67
CA GLU A 29 -5.29 -6.08 -3.02
C GLU A 29 -4.18 -6.40 -4.02
N THR A 30 -2.96 -5.94 -3.74
CA THR A 30 -1.79 -6.09 -4.62
C THR A 30 -0.78 -7.12 -4.09
N ASN A 31 -1.15 -7.90 -3.07
CA ASN A 31 -0.29 -8.91 -2.46
C ASN A 31 1.09 -8.41 -1.99
N GLY A 32 1.17 -7.15 -1.54
CA GLY A 32 2.38 -6.54 -1.01
C GLY A 32 3.28 -5.88 -2.05
N ASP A 33 2.83 -5.77 -3.29
CA ASP A 33 3.54 -5.04 -4.34
C ASP A 33 3.42 -3.52 -4.13
N LEU A 34 4.55 -2.86 -3.87
CA LEU A 34 4.60 -1.43 -3.58
C LEU A 34 4.23 -0.56 -4.79
N GLU A 35 4.64 -0.93 -6.00
CA GLU A 35 4.33 -0.16 -7.21
C GLU A 35 2.85 -0.30 -7.56
N ALA A 36 2.34 -1.54 -7.56
CA ALA A 36 0.94 -1.80 -7.82
C ALA A 36 0.06 -1.16 -6.74
N ALA A 37 0.46 -1.20 -5.47
CA ALA A 37 -0.28 -0.55 -4.39
C ALA A 37 -0.24 0.97 -4.51
N ALA A 38 0.88 1.56 -4.94
CA ALA A 38 0.97 2.99 -5.18
C ALA A 38 0.07 3.42 -6.34
N GLU A 39 0.04 2.65 -7.42
CA GLU A 39 -0.84 2.90 -8.55
C GLU A 39 -2.32 2.70 -8.18
N TYR A 40 -2.62 1.68 -7.37
CA TYR A 40 -3.94 1.45 -6.81
C TYR A 40 -4.43 2.66 -6.01
N LEU A 41 -3.60 3.19 -5.11
CA LEU A 41 -3.91 4.39 -4.33
C LEU A 41 -4.09 5.62 -5.20
N ARG A 42 -3.30 5.74 -6.28
CA ARG A 42 -3.38 6.86 -7.22
C ARG A 42 -4.64 6.82 -8.09
N LYS A 43 -5.13 5.62 -8.42
CA LYS A 43 -6.40 5.40 -9.15
C LYS A 43 -7.63 5.49 -8.25
N ALA A 44 -7.46 5.23 -6.95
CA ALA A 44 -8.54 5.28 -5.96
C ALA A 44 -8.72 6.66 -5.31
N GLY A 45 -7.79 7.59 -5.53
CA GLY A 45 -7.79 8.96 -5.02
C GLY A 45 -8.63 9.94 -5.83
#